data_AF-A0A9K3GVT2-F1
#
_entry.id   AF-A0A9K3GVT2-F1
#
_cell.length_a   1.000
_cell.length_b   1.000
_cell.length_c   1.000
_cell.angle_alpha   90.00
_cell.angle_beta   90.00
_cell.angle_gamma   90.00
#
_symmetry.space_group_name_H-M   'P 1'
#
loop_
_entity.id
_entity.type
_entity.pdbx_description
1 polymer ?
#
loop_
_entity_poly.entity_id
_entity_poly.type
_entity_poly.pdbx_seq_one_letter_code
_entity_poly.pdbx_strand_id
1 'polypeptide(L)'
;MHTRRILSSLQKKLLSLKDNSIVVDNIVGGNLEADTSKTINSPFNVHPSFLRVIASFKGLLLVCNERICCELILWNPTTRRFRFLADDYFNHNFDRNSDTGGMYFDDPNDLKVIHIERYCNVVNSRVYSRRRESWRMINSLNVTNFASTYYSWSPGKAYISWFSIIGFHQERHIVAFDVLSAHFIFPRLWK
;
A
#
# COMPACT_ATOMS: atom_id res chain seq x y z
N MET A 1 -26.53 -2.09 -0.29
CA MET A 1 -26.47 -1.94 1.19
C MET A 1 -25.38 -0.93 1.55
N HIS A 2 -25.77 0.30 1.87
CA HIS A 2 -24.85 1.34 2.34
C HIS A 2 -24.64 1.18 3.85
N THR A 3 -23.44 0.80 4.28
CA THR A 3 -23.14 0.70 5.71
C THR A 3 -22.62 2.05 6.22
N ARG A 4 -23.54 2.92 6.65
CA ARG A 4 -23.24 4.17 7.35
C ARG A 4 -22.86 3.83 8.80
N ARG A 5 -21.57 3.57 9.05
CA ARG A 5 -21.06 3.51 10.43
C ARG A 5 -20.81 4.93 10.94
N ILE A 6 -21.74 5.44 11.72
CA ILE A 6 -21.51 6.56 12.64
C ILE A 6 -20.68 5.97 13.79
N LEU A 7 -19.34 5.98 13.65
CA LEU A 7 -18.47 5.88 14.82
C LEU A 7 -18.36 7.28 15.41
N SER A 8 -18.66 7.41 16.69
CA SER A 8 -18.38 8.58 17.51
C SER A 8 -16.95 9.07 17.27
N SER A 9 -16.82 10.32 16.79
CA SER A 9 -15.61 11.14 16.74
C SER A 9 -14.27 10.40 16.56
N LEU A 10 -14.12 9.63 15.48
CA LEU A 10 -12.76 9.41 14.97
C LEU A 10 -12.32 10.73 14.34
N GLN A 11 -11.49 11.50 15.05
CA GLN A 11 -10.76 12.61 14.43
C GLN A 11 -9.98 12.04 13.25
N LYS A 12 -10.50 12.28 12.05
CA LYS A 12 -9.83 11.93 10.81
C LYS A 12 -8.67 12.89 10.65
N LYS A 13 -7.57 12.42 10.06
CA LYS A 13 -6.40 13.24 9.78
C LYS A 13 -6.03 13.11 8.33
N LEU A 14 -5.65 14.23 7.72
CA LEU A 14 -5.02 14.25 6.41
C LEU A 14 -3.51 14.28 6.63
N LEU A 15 -2.78 13.37 5.99
CA LEU A 15 -1.32 13.45 5.93
C LEU A 15 -0.94 13.87 4.51
N SER A 16 -0.29 15.03 4.40
CA SER A 16 0.13 15.64 3.16
C SER A 16 1.64 15.60 3.05
N LEU A 17 2.15 14.99 1.98
CA LEU A 17 3.55 15.08 1.59
C LEU A 17 3.69 16.32 0.69
N LYS A 18 4.15 17.44 1.25
CA LYS A 18 4.42 18.68 0.53
C LYS A 18 5.90 18.73 0.17
N ASP A 19 6.29 19.57 -0.79
CA ASP A 19 7.66 19.65 -1.33
C ASP A 19 8.74 19.50 -0.24
N ASN A 20 8.72 20.35 0.79
CA ASN A 20 9.74 20.36 1.84
C ASN A 20 9.23 19.91 3.22
N SER A 21 7.99 19.45 3.34
CA SER A 21 7.42 19.13 4.66
C SER A 21 6.36 18.05 4.61
N ILE A 22 6.26 17.28 5.69
CA ILE A 22 5.13 16.38 5.90
C ILE A 22 4.20 17.05 6.89
N VAL A 23 2.94 17.25 6.49
CA VAL A 23 1.96 18.01 7.25
C VAL A 23 0.80 17.10 7.62
N VAL A 24 0.35 17.20 8.87
CA VAL A 24 -0.81 16.48 9.38
C VAL A 24 -1.88 17.48 9.81
N ASP A 25 -3.03 17.43 9.16
CA ASP A 25 -4.17 18.30 9.43
C ASP A 25 -5.31 17.48 10.05
N ASN A 26 -6.05 18.07 11.00
CA ASN A 26 -7.28 17.44 11.49
C ASN A 26 -8.42 17.70 10.51
N ILE A 27 -9.29 16.70 10.37
CA ILE A 27 -10.54 16.80 9.65
C ILE A 27 -11.67 16.74 10.67
N VAL A 28 -12.34 17.88 10.88
CA VAL A 28 -13.46 18.04 11.81
C VAL A 28 -14.71 18.38 11.02
N GLY A 29 -15.79 17.61 11.23
CA GLY A 29 -17.03 17.78 10.46
C GLY A 29 -16.89 17.55 8.94
N GLY A 30 -15.78 16.97 8.48
CA GLY A 30 -15.47 16.81 7.05
C GLY A 30 -14.65 17.94 6.43
N ASN A 31 -14.36 19.00 7.19
CA ASN A 31 -13.56 20.14 6.76
C ASN A 31 -12.14 20.07 7.32
N LEU A 32 -11.18 20.62 6.57
CA LEU A 32 -9.81 20.81 7.05
C LEU A 32 -9.77 21.99 8.01
N GLU A 33 -9.30 21.76 9.23
CA GLU A 33 -9.01 22.84 10.18
C GLU A 33 -7.55 23.27 10.05
N ALA A 34 -7.31 24.33 9.26
CA ALA A 34 -5.98 24.84 8.97
C ALA A 34 -5.17 25.19 10.24
N ASP A 35 -5.83 25.65 11.30
CA ASP A 35 -5.20 26.05 12.57
C ASP A 35 -4.68 24.86 13.40
N THR A 36 -4.97 23.62 12.99
CA THR A 36 -4.50 22.41 13.67
C THR A 36 -3.35 21.71 12.96
N SER A 37 -2.84 22.33 11.90
CA SER A 37 -1.79 21.77 11.05
C SER A 37 -0.51 21.55 11.86
N LYS A 38 0.04 20.33 11.80
CA LYS A 38 1.30 19.97 12.44
C LYS A 38 2.28 19.42 11.42
N THR A 39 3.44 20.06 11.32
CA THR A 39 4.56 19.51 10.56
C THR A 39 5.22 18.39 11.35
N ILE A 40 5.41 17.24 10.70
CA ILE A 40 6.17 16.12 11.23
C ILE A 40 7.44 15.92 10.40
N ASN A 41 8.51 15.55 11.07
CA ASN A 41 9.76 15.21 10.41
C ASN A 41 9.66 13.78 9.85
N SER A 42 10.19 13.59 8.63
CA SER A 42 10.42 12.26 8.08
C SER A 42 11.45 11.53 8.94
N PRO A 43 11.18 10.31 9.43
CA PRO A 43 12.09 9.65 10.36
C PRO A 43 13.28 8.96 9.67
N PHE A 44 13.30 8.90 8.34
CA PHE A 44 14.32 8.21 7.55
C PHE A 44 15.18 9.16 6.68
N ASN A 45 15.25 10.46 7.03
CA ASN A 45 16.10 11.47 6.34
C ASN A 45 15.94 11.53 4.81
N VAL A 46 14.74 11.22 4.31
CA VAL A 46 14.40 11.36 2.88
C VAL A 46 13.53 12.59 2.68
N HIS A 47 13.84 13.36 1.64
CA HIS A 47 13.06 14.53 1.25
C HIS A 47 11.62 14.12 0.90
N PRO A 48 10.58 14.81 1.43
CA PRO A 48 9.20 14.38 1.23
C PRO A 48 8.76 14.24 -0.24
N SER A 49 9.33 15.01 -1.15
CA SER A 49 9.07 14.90 -2.59
C SER A 49 9.51 13.55 -3.22
N PHE A 50 10.38 12.80 -2.56
CA PHE A 50 10.77 11.45 -2.98
C PHE A 50 9.90 10.37 -2.33
N LEU A 51 8.89 10.73 -1.55
CA LEU A 51 8.03 9.77 -0.87
C LEU A 51 6.72 9.58 -1.61
N ARG A 52 6.40 8.32 -1.87
CA ARG A 52 5.10 7.92 -2.42
C ARG A 52 4.38 7.03 -1.43
N VAL A 53 3.16 7.40 -1.04
CA VAL A 53 2.28 6.52 -0.27
C VAL A 53 1.69 5.48 -1.22
N ILE A 54 1.99 4.21 -0.98
CA ILE A 54 1.46 3.08 -1.75
C ILE A 54 0.14 2.61 -1.14
N ALA A 55 0.12 2.43 0.18
CA ALA A 55 -1.05 1.92 0.88
C ALA A 55 -1.13 2.48 2.30
N SER A 56 -2.34 2.46 2.87
CA SER A 56 -2.57 2.75 4.29
C SER A 56 -3.42 1.66 4.92
N PHE A 57 -3.09 1.27 6.15
CA PHE A 57 -3.83 0.24 6.87
C PHE A 57 -3.67 0.39 8.39
N LYS A 58 -4.79 0.51 9.11
CA LYS A 58 -4.83 0.64 10.58
C LYS A 58 -3.83 1.66 11.15
N GLY A 59 -3.67 2.81 10.50
CA GLY A 59 -2.75 3.88 10.93
C GLY A 59 -1.28 3.66 10.55
N LEU A 60 -0.96 2.57 9.84
CA LEU A 60 0.33 2.36 9.17
C LEU A 60 0.25 2.85 7.73
N LEU A 61 1.39 3.30 7.22
CA LEU A 61 1.62 3.66 5.83
C LEU A 61 2.69 2.74 5.25
N LEU A 62 2.45 2.27 4.02
CA LEU A 62 3.46 1.68 3.17
C LEU A 62 3.94 2.79 2.23
N VAL A 63 5.20 3.18 2.35
CA VAL A 63 5.81 4.30 1.63
C VAL A 63 6.96 3.79 0.78
N CYS A 64 7.11 4.32 -0.43
CA CYS A 64 8.30 4.12 -1.25
C CYS A 64 9.20 5.36 -1.20
N ASN A 65 10.51 5.16 -1.07
CA ASN A 65 11.55 6.17 -1.24
C ASN A 65 12.09 6.17 -2.68
N GLU A 66 11.63 7.07 -3.53
CA GLU A 66 11.98 7.14 -4.97
C GLU A 66 13.41 7.61 -5.29
N ARG A 67 14.26 7.95 -4.31
CA ARG A 67 15.52 8.67 -4.56
C ARG A 67 16.59 7.82 -5.26
N ILE A 68 16.84 6.59 -4.79
CA ILE A 68 17.72 5.59 -5.42
C ILE A 68 17.16 4.24 -4.97
N CYS A 69 16.94 3.29 -5.88
CA CYS A 69 16.53 1.92 -5.54
C CYS A 69 15.15 1.75 -4.89
N CYS A 70 14.33 2.80 -4.82
CA CYS A 70 12.90 2.70 -4.49
C CYS A 70 12.60 1.78 -3.29
N GLU A 71 13.11 2.15 -2.11
CA GLU A 71 12.99 1.31 -0.93
C GLU A 71 11.57 1.34 -0.34
N LEU A 72 11.06 0.16 0.05
CA LEU A 72 9.79 0.05 0.75
C LEU A 72 9.98 0.29 2.25
N ILE A 73 9.15 1.17 2.80
CA ILE A 73 9.19 1.62 4.18
C ILE A 73 7.81 1.38 4.80
N LEU A 74 7.78 0.63 5.89
CA LEU A 74 6.63 0.58 6.78
C LEU A 74 6.74 1.71 7.79
N TRP A 75 5.78 2.64 7.80
CA TRP A 75 5.83 3.84 8.63
C TRP A 75 4.57 4.03 9.47
N ASN A 76 4.75 4.31 10.75
CA ASN A 76 3.69 4.79 11.64
C ASN A 76 3.90 6.30 11.90
N PRO A 77 3.13 7.19 11.25
CA PRO A 77 3.28 8.63 11.41
C PRO A 77 2.91 9.13 12.83
N THR A 78 2.11 8.38 13.58
CA THR A 78 1.72 8.75 14.96
C THR A 78 2.85 8.51 15.95
N THR A 79 3.52 7.36 15.84
CA THR A 79 4.64 6.99 16.74
C THR A 79 6.00 7.38 16.18
N ARG A 80 6.05 7.87 14.93
CA ARG A 80 7.26 8.16 14.15
C ARG A 80 8.18 6.96 13.93
N ARG A 81 7.75 5.75 14.31
CA ARG A 81 8.50 4.51 14.09
C ARG A 81 8.37 4.08 12.64
N PHE A 82 9.47 3.61 12.09
CA PHE A 82 9.52 3.07 10.74
C PHE A 82 10.39 1.82 10.68
N ARG A 83 10.26 1.08 9.59
CA ARG A 83 11.10 -0.05 9.27
C ARG A 83 11.28 -0.12 7.75
N PHE A 84 12.52 -0.25 7.29
CA PHE A 84 12.80 -0.63 5.91
C PHE A 84 12.45 -2.10 5.72
N LEU A 85 11.77 -2.41 4.62
CA LEU A 85 11.37 -3.76 4.26
C LEU A 85 12.32 -4.36 3.22
N ALA A 86 13.54 -3.84 3.10
CA ALA A 86 14.53 -4.38 2.18
C ALA A 86 15.04 -5.76 2.64
N ASP A 87 15.53 -6.55 1.68
CA ASP A 87 16.14 -7.86 1.88
C ASP A 87 17.34 -7.97 0.93
N ASP A 88 18.43 -8.57 1.40
CA ASP A 88 19.70 -8.72 0.69
C ASP A 88 19.57 -9.62 -0.56
N TYR A 89 18.54 -10.48 -0.61
CA TYR A 89 18.34 -11.43 -1.71
C TYR A 89 17.84 -10.76 -3.01
N PHE A 90 17.31 -9.54 -2.94
CA PHE A 90 16.92 -8.76 -4.12
C PHE A 90 17.39 -7.32 -3.98
N ASN A 91 18.19 -6.85 -4.95
CA ASN A 91 18.57 -5.44 -5.06
C ASN A 91 17.31 -4.58 -5.00
N HIS A 92 17.13 -3.90 -3.86
CA HIS A 92 16.29 -2.74 -3.60
C HIS A 92 15.72 -2.12 -4.88
N ASN A 93 14.59 -2.56 -5.41
CA ASN A 93 14.00 -1.94 -6.60
C ASN A 93 12.49 -2.16 -6.57
N PHE A 94 11.76 -1.21 -5.98
CA PHE A 94 10.36 -0.99 -6.35
C PHE A 94 10.34 -0.14 -7.63
N ASP A 95 9.94 -0.65 -8.78
CA ASP A 95 9.75 0.22 -9.94
C ASP A 95 8.45 1.02 -9.80
N ARG A 96 8.55 2.34 -9.58
CA ARG A 96 7.39 3.21 -9.40
C ARG A 96 6.38 3.20 -10.56
N ASN A 97 6.78 2.77 -11.74
CA ASN A 97 5.94 2.70 -12.94
C ASN A 97 5.34 1.30 -13.15
N SER A 98 5.80 0.30 -12.42
CA SER A 98 5.50 -1.11 -12.68
C SER A 98 5.05 -1.84 -11.42
N ASP A 99 5.33 -1.29 -10.24
CA ASP A 99 5.17 -1.95 -8.97
C ASP A 99 4.10 -1.30 -8.11
N THR A 100 3.58 -2.11 -7.20
CA THR A 100 2.50 -1.72 -6.30
C THR A 100 2.43 -2.66 -5.11
N GLY A 101 1.55 -2.39 -4.15
CA GLY A 101 1.47 -3.21 -2.96
C GLY A 101 0.33 -2.87 -2.01
N GLY A 102 0.26 -3.64 -0.93
CA GLY A 102 -0.78 -3.54 0.09
C GLY A 102 -0.32 -4.13 1.43
N MET A 103 -1.12 -3.94 2.48
CA MET A 103 -0.80 -4.42 3.83
C MET A 103 -2.00 -5.11 4.46
N TYR A 104 -1.81 -6.29 5.04
CA TYR A 104 -2.88 -7.03 5.71
C TYR A 104 -2.39 -7.69 6.99
N PHE A 105 -3.32 -8.12 7.85
CA PHE A 105 -3.00 -8.98 8.99
C PHE A 105 -3.45 -10.40 8.67
N ASP A 106 -2.54 -11.34 8.87
CA ASP A 106 -2.81 -12.78 8.87
C ASP A 106 -2.94 -13.29 10.31
N ASP A 107 -3.50 -14.47 10.51
CA ASP A 107 -3.68 -15.10 11.82
C ASP A 107 -2.35 -15.73 12.31
N PRO A 108 -1.90 -15.55 13.58
CA PRO A 108 -2.48 -14.75 14.66
C PRO A 108 -1.83 -13.36 14.77
N ASN A 109 -2.29 -12.42 13.96
CA ASN A 109 -1.89 -11.01 13.94
C ASN A 109 -0.48 -10.73 13.39
N ASP A 110 -0.05 -11.49 12.37
CA ASP A 110 1.16 -11.19 11.61
C ASP A 110 0.88 -10.11 10.56
N LEU A 111 1.55 -8.96 10.65
CA LEU A 111 1.47 -7.93 9.61
C LEU A 111 2.21 -8.45 8.38
N LYS A 112 1.50 -8.52 7.27
CA LYS A 112 2.07 -8.87 5.98
C LYS A 112 1.99 -7.70 5.02
N VAL A 113 3.01 -7.60 4.17
CA VAL A 113 3.07 -6.62 3.08
C VAL A 113 3.17 -7.39 1.79
N ILE A 114 2.22 -7.18 0.88
CA ILE A 114 2.30 -7.71 -0.47
C ILE A 114 2.99 -6.68 -1.36
N HIS A 115 4.00 -7.13 -2.08
CA HIS A 115 4.64 -6.38 -3.15
C HIS A 115 4.42 -7.12 -4.45
N ILE A 116 3.99 -6.38 -5.46
CA ILE A 116 3.75 -6.90 -6.79
C ILE A 116 4.62 -6.10 -7.72
N GLU A 117 5.50 -6.82 -8.38
CA GLU A 117 6.48 -6.30 -9.31
C GLU A 117 6.05 -6.69 -10.72
N ARG A 118 6.20 -5.77 -11.67
CA ARG A 118 6.10 -6.11 -13.09
C ARG A 118 7.47 -5.99 -13.74
N TYR A 119 7.93 -7.09 -14.33
CA TYR A 119 9.14 -7.12 -15.14
C TYR A 119 8.88 -7.82 -16.47
N CYS A 120 9.15 -7.15 -17.60
CA CYS A 120 9.02 -7.73 -18.94
C CYS A 120 7.67 -8.45 -19.22
N ASN A 121 6.54 -7.86 -18.81
CA ASN A 121 5.19 -8.44 -18.90
C ASN A 121 4.89 -9.65 -17.99
N VAL A 122 5.79 -9.95 -17.05
CA VAL A 122 5.57 -10.94 -16.00
C VAL A 122 5.24 -10.21 -14.70
N VAL A 123 4.21 -10.68 -14.00
CA VAL A 123 3.81 -10.17 -12.69
C VAL A 123 4.36 -11.09 -11.62
N ASN A 124 5.36 -10.64 -10.89
CA ASN A 124 5.91 -11.33 -9.74
C ASN A 124 5.27 -10.79 -8.47
N SER A 125 4.95 -11.69 -7.54
CA SER A 125 4.30 -11.32 -6.30
C SER A 125 5.06 -11.92 -5.13
N ARG A 126 5.27 -11.11 -4.10
CA ARG A 126 5.95 -11.52 -2.87
C ARG A 126 5.26 -10.95 -1.65
N VAL A 127 5.41 -11.66 -0.54
CA VAL A 127 4.80 -11.30 0.74
C VAL A 127 5.87 -11.24 1.81
N TYR A 128 6.03 -10.07 2.41
CA TYR A 128 6.80 -9.88 3.63
C TYR A 128 5.98 -10.32 4.83
N SER A 129 6.60 -10.99 5.79
CA SER A 129 6.03 -11.30 7.10
C SER A 129 6.78 -10.53 8.17
N ARG A 130 6.08 -9.70 8.95
CA ARG A 130 6.69 -9.01 10.10
C ARG A 130 7.18 -10.00 11.14
N ARG A 131 6.47 -11.09 11.37
CA ARG A 131 6.84 -12.13 12.34
C ARG A 131 8.12 -12.87 11.95
N ARG A 132 8.31 -13.15 10.65
CA ARG A 132 9.50 -13.84 10.14
C ARG A 132 10.63 -12.90 9.73
N GLU A 133 10.32 -11.60 9.62
CA GLU A 133 11.22 -10.56 9.13
C GLU A 133 11.83 -10.90 7.76
N SER A 134 11.04 -11.56 6.90
CA SER A 134 11.51 -12.06 5.62
C SER A 134 10.44 -11.96 4.54
N TRP A 135 10.89 -11.90 3.29
CA TRP A 135 10.02 -12.07 2.14
C TRP A 135 9.88 -13.54 1.77
N ARG A 136 8.75 -13.87 1.14
CA ARG A 136 8.58 -15.12 0.39
C ARG A 136 7.92 -14.80 -0.94
N MET A 137 8.33 -15.51 -1.98
CA MET A 137 7.60 -15.51 -3.24
C MET A 137 6.25 -16.19 -3.03
N ILE A 138 5.23 -15.68 -3.72
CA ILE A 138 3.93 -16.34 -3.86
C ILE A 138 3.69 -16.59 -5.34
N ASN A 139 2.84 -17.57 -5.65
CA ASN A 139 2.55 -17.92 -7.03
C ASN A 139 2.14 -16.66 -7.81
N SER A 140 2.89 -16.37 -8.87
CA SER A 140 2.66 -15.25 -9.75
C SER A 140 1.31 -15.42 -10.43
N LEU A 141 0.65 -14.29 -10.67
CA LEU A 141 -0.42 -14.23 -11.66
C LEU A 141 0.25 -14.54 -13.01
N ASN A 142 0.04 -15.75 -13.52
CA ASN A 142 0.40 -16.14 -14.89
C ASN A 142 -0.56 -15.44 -15.86
N VAL A 143 -0.53 -14.11 -15.86
CA VAL A 143 -1.42 -13.34 -16.69
C VAL A 143 -0.63 -12.30 -17.45
N THR A 144 0.00 -12.82 -18.50
CA THR A 144 0.57 -12.07 -19.61
C THR A 144 -0.39 -11.01 -20.16
N ASN A 145 -1.71 -11.17 -19.96
CA ASN A 145 -2.74 -10.24 -20.42
C ASN A 145 -3.01 -9.06 -19.46
N PHE A 146 -2.42 -9.03 -18.26
CA PHE A 146 -2.70 -8.02 -17.22
C PHE A 146 -1.45 -7.24 -16.77
N ALA A 147 -0.33 -7.39 -17.48
CA ALA A 147 0.89 -6.67 -17.17
C ALA A 147 0.82 -5.21 -17.65
N SER A 148 0.14 -4.36 -16.89
CA SER A 148 0.04 -2.92 -17.15
C SER A 148 1.14 -2.13 -16.43
N THR A 149 1.46 -0.94 -16.94
CA THR A 149 2.26 0.09 -16.23
C THR A 149 1.42 0.91 -15.25
N TYR A 150 0.10 0.67 -15.15
CA TYR A 150 -0.80 1.48 -14.33
C TYR A 150 -1.64 0.59 -13.43
N TYR A 151 -1.10 0.29 -12.24
CA TYR A 151 -1.86 -0.36 -11.17
C TYR A 151 -2.45 0.71 -10.24
N SER A 152 -3.76 0.65 -10.00
CA SER A 152 -4.39 1.38 -8.91
C SER A 152 -4.85 0.40 -7.85
N TRP A 153 -4.24 0.50 -6.66
CA TRP A 153 -4.59 -0.32 -5.50
C TRP A 153 -5.35 0.56 -4.51
N SER A 154 -6.56 0.11 -4.17
CA SER A 154 -7.33 0.75 -3.10
C SER A 154 -7.45 -0.23 -1.94
N PRO A 155 -7.22 0.21 -0.69
CA PRO A 155 -7.47 -0.64 0.46
C PRO A 155 -8.97 -0.88 0.61
N GLY A 156 -9.42 -2.06 0.19
CA GLY A 156 -10.79 -2.52 0.39
C GLY A 156 -10.93 -3.28 1.71
N LYS A 157 -11.80 -2.83 2.61
CA LYS A 157 -12.28 -3.66 3.72
C LYS A 157 -13.40 -4.58 3.22
N ALA A 158 -13.03 -5.70 2.62
CA ALA A 158 -13.85 -6.91 2.64
C ALA A 158 -13.00 -7.98 3.31
N TYR A 159 -13.57 -8.72 4.25
CA TYR A 159 -12.87 -9.58 5.18
C TYR A 159 -11.92 -10.63 4.57
N ILE A 160 -11.87 -10.82 3.24
CA ILE A 160 -11.05 -11.83 2.57
C ILE A 160 -10.57 -11.36 1.17
N SER A 161 -10.66 -10.09 0.77
CA SER A 161 -10.25 -9.71 -0.61
C SER A 161 -9.78 -8.26 -0.77
N TRP A 162 -8.56 -8.08 -1.26
CA TRP A 162 -8.08 -6.81 -1.84
C TRP A 162 -8.61 -6.68 -3.26
N PHE A 163 -8.69 -5.47 -3.82
CA PHE A 163 -9.06 -5.25 -5.22
C PHE A 163 -8.03 -4.36 -5.91
N SER A 164 -7.59 -4.78 -7.09
CA SER A 164 -6.71 -4.06 -8.01
C SER A 164 -7.52 -3.74 -9.25
N ILE A 165 -7.48 -2.50 -9.71
CA ILE A 165 -7.91 -2.17 -11.07
C ILE A 165 -6.65 -2.23 -11.94
N ILE A 166 -6.64 -3.16 -12.89
CA ILE A 166 -5.59 -3.30 -13.90
C ILE A 166 -6.11 -2.68 -15.19
N GLY A 167 -5.48 -1.60 -15.66
CA GLY A 167 -5.83 -0.95 -16.91
C GLY A 167 -5.02 -1.48 -18.10
N PHE A 168 -5.62 -2.05 -19.14
CA PHE A 168 -4.95 -2.44 -20.39
C PHE A 168 -5.64 -1.76 -21.58
N HIS A 169 -4.94 -0.99 -22.42
CA HIS A 169 -5.47 -0.44 -23.69
C HIS A 169 -6.98 -0.09 -23.67
N GLN A 170 -7.40 0.71 -22.67
CA GLN A 170 -8.79 1.17 -22.40
C GLN A 170 -9.70 0.22 -21.59
N GLU A 171 -9.32 -1.03 -21.35
CA GLU A 171 -10.02 -1.98 -20.46
C GLU A 171 -9.54 -1.87 -19.01
N ARG A 172 -10.43 -2.12 -18.06
CA ARG A 172 -10.15 -2.11 -16.62
C ARG A 172 -10.61 -3.43 -16.00
N HIS A 173 -9.67 -4.25 -15.55
CA HIS A 173 -9.96 -5.52 -14.88
C HIS A 173 -9.89 -5.34 -13.38
N ILE A 174 -10.82 -5.96 -12.65
CA ILE A 174 -10.74 -6.07 -11.20
C ILE A 174 -10.10 -7.42 -10.86
N VAL A 175 -8.93 -7.39 -10.24
CA VAL A 175 -8.29 -8.58 -9.66
C VAL A 175 -8.39 -8.48 -8.16
N ALA A 176 -8.69 -9.58 -7.49
CA ALA A 176 -8.70 -9.63 -6.04
C ALA A 176 -7.56 -10.49 -5.49
N PHE A 177 -7.09 -10.16 -4.28
CA PHE A 177 -6.12 -10.99 -3.55
C PHE A 177 -6.79 -11.54 -2.30
N ASP A 178 -6.94 -12.86 -2.25
CA ASP A 178 -7.40 -13.60 -1.09
C ASP A 178 -6.29 -13.67 -0.05
N VAL A 179 -6.55 -13.02 1.09
CA VAL A 179 -5.63 -12.91 2.21
C VAL A 179 -5.38 -14.26 2.89
N LEU A 180 -6.39 -15.12 2.96
CA LEU A 180 -6.32 -16.40 3.69
C LEU A 180 -5.51 -17.42 2.90
N SER A 181 -5.79 -17.54 1.61
CA SER A 181 -5.04 -18.46 0.76
C SER A 181 -3.73 -17.87 0.23
N ALA A 182 -3.56 -16.55 0.29
CA ALA A 182 -2.47 -15.81 -0.37
C ALA A 182 -2.44 -16.02 -1.90
N HIS A 183 -3.60 -16.04 -2.53
CA HIS A 183 -3.77 -16.22 -3.98
C HIS A 183 -4.60 -15.10 -4.61
N PHE A 184 -4.40 -14.88 -5.91
CA PHE A 184 -5.22 -13.96 -6.67
C PHE A 184 -6.48 -14.65 -7.20
N ILE A 185 -7.59 -13.93 -7.18
CA ILE A 185 -8.91 -14.39 -7.63
C ILE A 185 -9.54 -13.35 -8.56
N PHE A 186 -10.34 -13.82 -9.53
CA PHE A 186 -11.19 -12.94 -10.32
C PHE A 186 -12.58 -12.88 -9.65
N PRO A 187 -13.01 -11.72 -9.15
CA PRO A 187 -14.33 -11.60 -8.58
C PRO A 187 -15.38 -11.85 -9.67
N ARG A 188 -16.23 -12.86 -9.45
CA ARG A 188 -17.43 -13.06 -10.28
C ARG A 188 -18.42 -11.96 -9.91
N LEU A 189 -18.51 -10.94 -10.74
CA LEU A 189 -19.55 -9.92 -10.63
C LEU A 189 -20.81 -10.49 -11.32
N TRP A 190 -21.80 -10.83 -10.50
CA TRP A 190 -23.16 -11.29 -10.84
C TRP A 190 -23.32 -12.77 -11.27
N LYS A 191 -24.29 -13.43 -10.62
CA LYS A 191 -25.18 -14.45 -11.19
C LYS A 191 -26.59 -13.88 -11.12
#